data_AF-A0A1A9Z0V0-F1
#
_entry.id   AF-A0A1A9Z0V0-F1
#
_cell.length_a   1.000
_cell.length_b   1.000
_cell.length_c   1.000
_cell.angle_alpha   90.00
_cell.angle_beta   90.00
_cell.angle_gamma   90.00
#
_symmetry.space_group_name_H-M   'P 1'
#
loop_
_entity.id
_entity.type
_entity.pdbx_description
1 polymer ?
#
loop_
_entity_poly.entity_id
_entity_poly.type
_entity_poly.pdbx_seq_one_letter_code
_entity_poly.pdbx_strand_id
1 'polypeptide(L)'
;MSTLCFQDSPKTLISCNKKSIVLFQEEVGDIILKPLNNMGGSSVFYVKKNDLNTSVIIDTLTKNQNCFCMAQKYIPEIIHGDRRIIIINGVPIPYCLVRIPVYGEIRGFDFGINNIGVAIGQTITCMSRPLSCIKSIYGTPNWKKISEIFKIWDPSIIIVGLPLNMDGSVQKVTVDAKNFAEELKQKFAIPVNMQDERLTTIEAKSIIYSMRGYRGLKKKLINSQSAAIILNSWMQKNK
;
A
#
# COMPACT_ATOMS: atom_id res chain seq x y z
N MET A 1 12.78 -6.87 24.99
CA MET A 1 11.54 -6.57 24.26
C MET A 1 10.46 -7.44 24.87
N SER A 2 9.55 -6.86 25.65
CA SER A 2 8.50 -7.60 26.36
C SER A 2 7.29 -7.74 25.44
N THR A 3 6.99 -8.96 24.99
CA THR A 3 5.75 -9.26 24.28
C THR A 3 4.66 -9.46 25.33
N LEU A 4 3.67 -8.58 25.36
CA LEU A 4 2.45 -8.80 26.14
C LEU A 4 1.62 -9.86 25.42
N CYS A 5 1.52 -11.04 26.02
CA CYS A 5 0.67 -12.12 25.54
C CYS A 5 -0.64 -12.07 26.33
N PHE A 6 -1.74 -11.73 25.65
CA PHE A 6 -3.08 -11.76 26.23
C PHE A 6 -3.75 -13.09 25.90
N GLN A 7 -4.65 -13.58 26.77
CA GLN A 7 -5.40 -14.82 26.51
C GLN A 7 -6.12 -14.80 25.16
N ASP A 8 -6.61 -13.63 24.73
CA ASP A 8 -7.35 -13.45 23.47
C ASP A 8 -6.46 -13.02 22.28
N SER A 9 -5.13 -13.01 22.45
CA SER A 9 -4.24 -12.63 21.36
C SER A 9 -4.13 -13.74 20.31
N PRO A 10 -4.00 -13.39 19.00
CA PRO A 10 -3.79 -14.40 17.97
C PRO A 10 -2.53 -15.22 18.30
N LYS A 11 -2.57 -16.52 18.03
CA LYS A 11 -1.41 -17.39 18.19
C LYS A 11 -0.20 -16.78 17.48
N THR A 12 0.90 -16.61 18.20
CA THR A 12 2.06 -15.83 17.75
C THR A 12 3.36 -16.59 18.04
N LEU A 13 4.26 -16.59 17.06
CA LEU A 13 5.64 -17.07 17.16
C LEU A 13 6.60 -15.90 16.89
N ILE A 14 7.63 -15.76 17.72
CA ILE A 14 8.75 -14.86 17.42
C ILE A 14 9.97 -15.73 17.12
N SER A 15 10.50 -15.63 15.91
CA SER A 15 11.62 -16.46 15.46
C SER A 15 12.41 -15.76 14.35
N CYS A 16 13.71 -16.06 14.27
CA CYS A 16 14.52 -15.82 13.09
C CYS A 16 14.73 -17.11 12.27
N ASN A 17 14.41 -18.28 12.84
CA ASN A 17 14.61 -19.58 12.21
C ASN A 17 13.50 -19.86 11.20
N LYS A 18 13.89 -20.08 9.94
CA LYS A 18 12.97 -20.31 8.83
C LYS A 18 12.12 -21.57 9.01
N LYS A 19 12.71 -22.67 9.46
CA LYS A 19 12.00 -23.95 9.66
C LYS A 19 10.90 -23.79 10.70
N SER A 20 11.18 -23.11 11.81
CA SER A 20 10.19 -22.85 12.86
C SER A 20 9.01 -22.03 12.35
N ILE A 21 9.27 -21.02 11.49
CA ILE A 21 8.22 -20.17 10.91
C ILE A 21 7.35 -20.97 9.92
N VAL A 22 7.96 -21.84 9.11
CA VAL A 22 7.23 -22.71 8.18
C VAL A 22 6.37 -23.72 8.94
N LEU A 23 6.92 -24.40 9.96
CA LEU A 23 6.16 -25.32 10.81
C LEU A 23 4.98 -24.63 11.49
N PHE A 24 5.18 -23.39 11.96
CA PHE A 24 4.12 -22.58 12.52
C PHE A 24 3.02 -22.27 11.49
N GLN A 25 3.38 -21.93 10.26
CA GLN A 25 2.42 -21.72 9.17
C GLN A 25 1.64 -22.99 8.82
N GLU A 26 2.31 -24.15 8.80
CA GLU A 26 1.66 -25.44 8.57
C GLU A 26 0.58 -25.71 9.61
N GLU A 27 0.88 -25.39 10.88
CA GLU A 27 -0.01 -25.52 12.02
C GLU A 27 -1.21 -24.55 11.96
N VAL A 28 -0.97 -23.25 11.74
CA VAL A 28 -2.01 -22.22 11.91
C VAL A 28 -2.70 -21.79 10.61
N GLY A 29 -2.16 -22.19 9.46
CA GLY A 29 -2.62 -21.79 8.13
C GLY A 29 -2.05 -20.45 7.70
N ASP A 30 -2.93 -19.51 7.40
CA ASP A 30 -2.52 -18.18 6.94
C ASP A 30 -1.88 -17.37 8.08
N ILE A 31 -0.81 -16.64 7.76
CA ILE A 31 -0.03 -15.89 8.76
C ILE A 31 0.24 -14.45 8.33
N ILE A 32 0.44 -13.61 9.33
CA ILE A 32 1.04 -12.28 9.21
C ILE A 32 2.50 -12.38 9.65
N LEU A 33 3.42 -11.99 8.78
CA LEU A 33 4.85 -11.84 9.09
C LEU A 33 5.21 -10.36 9.21
N LYS A 34 5.87 -9.97 10.30
CA LYS A 34 6.31 -8.58 10.51
C LYS A 34 7.65 -8.50 11.26
N PRO A 35 8.51 -7.50 10.99
CA PRO A 35 9.71 -7.27 11.77
C PRO A 35 9.35 -6.81 13.19
N LEU A 36 10.24 -7.07 14.15
CA LEU A 36 10.03 -6.60 15.53
C LEU A 36 10.33 -5.09 15.71
N ASN A 37 11.23 -4.54 14.90
CA ASN A 37 11.89 -3.26 15.21
C ASN A 37 11.33 -2.05 14.44
N ASN A 38 10.36 -2.25 13.53
CA ASN A 38 9.80 -1.16 12.71
C ASN A 38 8.43 -0.72 13.21
N MET A 39 8.37 0.47 13.82
CA MET A 39 7.15 1.08 14.37
C MET A 39 6.21 1.70 13.32
N GLY A 40 6.35 1.36 12.04
CA GLY A 40 5.61 2.01 10.93
C GLY A 40 4.72 1.10 10.07
N GLY A 41 4.69 -0.21 10.31
CA GLY A 41 4.02 -1.17 9.41
C GLY A 41 4.80 -1.46 8.11
N SER A 42 5.98 -0.85 7.93
CA SER A 42 6.91 -1.20 6.86
C SER A 42 7.34 -2.66 7.00
N SER A 43 7.13 -3.45 5.95
CA SER A 43 7.43 -4.89 5.89
C SER A 43 6.48 -5.78 6.70
N VAL A 44 5.18 -5.48 6.75
CA VAL A 44 4.16 -6.44 7.19
C VAL A 44 3.64 -7.21 5.98
N PHE A 45 3.65 -8.53 6.03
CA PHE A 45 3.22 -9.40 4.94
C PHE A 45 2.11 -10.32 5.40
N TYR A 46 1.03 -10.37 4.63
CA TYR A 46 0.06 -11.45 4.70
C TYR A 46 0.54 -12.58 3.80
N VAL A 47 0.73 -13.77 4.37
CA VAL A 47 1.25 -14.95 3.67
C VAL A 47 0.22 -16.06 3.79
N LYS A 48 -0.39 -16.40 2.65
CA LYS A 48 -1.34 -17.52 2.57
C LYS A 48 -0.61 -18.84 2.77
N LYS A 49 -1.30 -19.85 3.29
CA LYS A 49 -0.82 -21.22 3.30
C LYS A 49 -0.45 -21.62 1.86
N ASN A 50 0.76 -22.17 1.68
CA ASN A 50 1.32 -22.55 0.37
C ASN A 50 1.64 -21.37 -0.59
N ASP A 51 1.79 -20.15 -0.11
CA ASP A 51 2.26 -19.03 -0.96
C ASP A 51 3.68 -19.33 -1.51
N LEU A 52 3.85 -19.21 -2.83
CA LEU A 52 5.11 -19.45 -3.53
C LEU A 52 6.26 -18.54 -3.04
N ASN A 53 5.91 -17.38 -2.47
CA ASN A 53 6.88 -16.40 -1.98
C ASN A 53 7.23 -16.56 -0.51
N THR A 54 6.61 -17.50 0.21
CA THR A 54 6.81 -17.71 1.67
C THR A 54 8.29 -17.69 2.04
N SER A 55 9.09 -18.50 1.34
CA SER A 55 10.53 -18.62 1.55
C SER A 55 11.26 -17.27 1.44
N VAL A 56 10.99 -16.51 0.37
CA VAL A 56 11.64 -15.22 0.08
C VAL A 56 11.22 -14.16 1.10
N ILE A 57 9.95 -14.15 1.50
CA ILE A 57 9.43 -13.22 2.50
C ILE A 57 10.11 -13.46 3.85
N ILE A 58 10.22 -14.72 4.29
CA ILE A 58 10.92 -15.08 5.53
C ILE A 58 12.39 -14.67 5.46
N ASP A 59 13.09 -14.98 4.38
CA ASP A 59 14.52 -14.65 4.24
C ASP A 59 14.75 -13.13 4.26
N THR A 60 13.86 -12.37 3.60
CA THR A 60 13.90 -10.90 3.57
C THR A 60 13.68 -10.31 4.96
N LEU A 61 12.66 -10.78 5.69
CA LEU A 61 12.32 -10.28 7.01
C LEU A 61 13.35 -10.64 8.07
N THR A 62 13.85 -11.87 8.01
CA THR A 62 14.82 -12.38 8.97
C THR A 62 16.25 -12.00 8.60
N LYS A 63 16.49 -11.29 7.49
CA LYS A 63 17.83 -10.99 6.97
C LYS A 63 18.70 -12.25 6.89
N ASN A 64 18.16 -13.29 6.26
CA ASN A 64 18.73 -14.64 6.23
C ASN A 64 18.96 -15.21 7.64
N GLN A 65 17.92 -15.23 8.47
CA GLN A 65 17.92 -15.78 9.84
C GLN A 65 18.77 -15.03 10.88
N ASN A 66 19.26 -13.83 10.55
CA ASN A 66 20.04 -12.97 11.46
C ASN A 66 19.18 -11.98 12.28
N CYS A 67 17.90 -11.85 11.98
CA CYS A 67 16.97 -10.96 12.65
C CYS A 67 15.66 -11.67 12.99
N PHE A 68 15.14 -11.43 14.18
CA PHE A 68 13.83 -11.95 14.57
C PHE A 68 12.71 -11.24 13.82
N CYS A 69 11.70 -12.01 13.41
CA CYS A 69 10.40 -11.51 13.00
C CYS A 69 9.31 -12.12 13.88
N MET A 70 8.14 -11.50 13.86
CA MET A 70 6.92 -12.04 14.44
C MET A 70 6.10 -12.69 13.33
N ALA A 71 5.75 -13.96 13.52
CA ALA A 71 4.75 -14.68 12.76
C ALA A 71 3.48 -14.80 13.62
N GLN A 72 2.34 -14.39 13.09
CA GLN A 72 1.08 -14.35 13.84
C GLN A 72 -0.01 -14.98 12.99
N LYS A 73 -0.87 -15.80 13.59
CA LYS A 73 -2.04 -16.37 12.90
C LYS A 73 -2.88 -15.23 12.32
N TYR A 74 -3.24 -15.34 11.04
CA TYR A 74 -4.18 -14.42 10.41
C TYR A 74 -5.60 -14.66 10.94
N ILE A 75 -6.29 -13.57 11.25
CA ILE A 75 -7.66 -13.57 11.77
C ILE A 75 -8.53 -12.81 10.75
N PRO A 76 -9.46 -13.48 10.04
CA PRO A 76 -10.34 -12.85 9.05
C PRO A 76 -11.18 -11.69 9.62
N GLU A 77 -11.54 -11.76 10.90
CA GLU A 77 -12.33 -10.77 11.64
C GLU A 77 -11.64 -9.40 11.75
N ILE A 78 -10.36 -9.29 11.35
CA ILE A 78 -9.65 -8.01 11.21
C ILE A 78 -10.40 -7.01 10.31
N ILE A 79 -11.31 -7.47 9.45
CA ILE A 79 -12.25 -6.64 8.68
C ILE A 79 -13.07 -5.67 9.56
N HIS A 80 -13.33 -6.04 10.81
CA HIS A 80 -14.09 -5.22 11.76
C HIS A 80 -13.19 -4.23 12.53
N GLY A 81 -11.89 -4.27 12.26
CA GLY A 81 -10.89 -3.40 12.85
C GLY A 81 -10.03 -4.02 13.94
N ASP A 82 -8.84 -3.46 14.13
CA ASP A 82 -8.00 -3.70 15.28
C ASP A 82 -8.37 -2.77 16.44
N ARG A 83 -8.56 -3.34 17.64
CA ARG A 83 -8.74 -2.56 18.88
C ARG A 83 -7.37 -2.30 19.50
N ARG A 84 -6.99 -1.03 19.62
CA ARG A 84 -5.78 -0.61 20.32
C ARG A 84 -6.10 -0.27 21.76
N ILE A 85 -5.52 -1.07 22.66
CA ILE A 85 -5.49 -0.80 24.10
C ILE A 85 -4.27 0.09 24.35
N ILE A 86 -4.49 1.28 24.88
CA ILE A 86 -3.41 2.18 25.29
C ILE A 86 -3.19 1.99 26.79
N ILE A 87 -1.95 1.84 27.21
CA ILE A 87 -1.56 1.67 28.61
C ILE A 87 -0.67 2.85 28.97
N ILE A 88 -1.09 3.65 29.96
CA ILE A 88 -0.35 4.80 30.46
C ILE A 88 0.08 4.46 31.89
N ASN A 89 1.38 4.45 32.16
CA ASN A 89 1.95 4.10 33.47
C ASN A 89 1.46 2.74 34.02
N GLY A 90 1.30 1.75 33.13
CA GLY A 90 0.83 0.41 33.51
C GLY A 90 -0.69 0.28 33.66
N VAL A 91 -1.45 1.37 33.54
CA VAL A 91 -2.92 1.37 33.64
C VAL A 91 -3.54 1.48 32.23
N PRO A 92 -4.42 0.54 31.81
CA PRO A 92 -5.14 0.66 30.55
C PRO A 92 -6.17 1.78 30.63
N ILE A 93 -6.30 2.58 29.58
CA ILE A 93 -7.40 3.55 29.46
C ILE A 93 -8.74 2.81 29.31
N PRO A 94 -9.85 3.32 29.86
CA PRO A 94 -11.15 2.63 29.85
C PRO A 94 -11.86 2.65 28.48
N TYR A 95 -11.21 3.18 27.45
CA TYR A 95 -11.69 3.23 26.07
C TYR A 95 -10.62 2.70 25.12
N CYS A 96 -11.02 1.98 24.08
CA CYS A 96 -10.11 1.47 23.06
C CYS A 96 -10.25 2.29 21.78
N LEU A 97 -9.16 2.49 21.04
CA LEU A 97 -9.21 3.05 19.70
C LEU A 97 -9.43 1.91 18.70
N VAL A 98 -10.58 1.89 18.04
CA VAL A 98 -10.88 0.94 16.96
C VAL A 98 -10.34 1.49 15.66
N ARG A 99 -9.43 0.77 15.00
CA ARG A 99 -8.95 1.08 13.66
C ARG A 99 -9.52 0.07 12.68
N ILE A 100 -10.43 0.49 11.83
CA ILE A 100 -11.02 -0.36 10.80
C ILE A 100 -10.13 -0.28 9.55
N PRO A 101 -9.51 -1.39 9.09
CA PRO A 101 -8.79 -1.37 7.82
C PRO A 101 -9.80 -1.17 6.70
N VAL A 102 -9.57 -0.18 5.84
CA VAL A 102 -10.33 -0.02 4.61
C VAL A 102 -10.01 -1.21 3.71
N TYR A 103 -10.85 -2.26 3.67
CA TYR A 103 -10.51 -3.47 2.91
C TYR A 103 -10.43 -3.18 1.42
N GLY A 104 -9.34 -3.59 0.78
CA GLY A 104 -9.15 -3.46 -0.66
C GLY A 104 -7.75 -3.10 -1.10
N GLU A 105 -7.35 -3.66 -2.24
CA GLU A 105 -6.28 -3.03 -3.01
C GLU A 105 -6.80 -1.68 -3.50
N ILE A 106 -6.06 -0.62 -3.19
CA ILE A 106 -6.36 0.70 -3.72
C ILE A 106 -5.46 0.96 -4.93
N ARG A 107 -5.98 1.70 -5.90
CA ARG A 107 -5.24 2.01 -7.13
C ARG A 107 -4.98 3.49 -7.23
N GLY A 108 -3.71 3.85 -7.35
CA GLY A 108 -3.29 5.23 -7.58
C GLY A 108 -3.10 5.48 -9.07
N PHE A 109 -3.59 6.61 -9.56
CA PHE A 109 -3.33 7.10 -10.91
C PHE A 109 -2.75 8.52 -10.85
N ASP A 110 -1.64 8.72 -11.56
CA ASP A 110 -1.08 10.03 -11.89
C ASP A 110 -1.47 10.35 -13.33
N PHE A 111 -2.36 11.33 -13.53
CA PHE A 111 -2.91 11.63 -14.84
C PHE A 111 -1.93 12.46 -15.68
N GLY A 112 -1.57 11.94 -16.85
CA GLY A 112 -0.77 12.68 -17.83
C GLY A 112 -1.27 12.46 -19.25
N ILE A 113 -1.24 13.54 -20.05
CA ILE A 113 -1.75 13.60 -21.43
C ILE A 113 -1.24 12.44 -22.31
N ASN A 114 0.02 12.03 -22.13
CA ASN A 114 0.66 10.98 -22.94
C ASN A 114 0.88 9.67 -22.17
N ASN A 115 0.98 9.74 -20.84
CA ASN A 115 1.22 8.57 -20.00
C ASN A 115 0.58 8.78 -18.64
N ILE A 116 -0.20 7.80 -18.22
CA ILE A 116 -0.83 7.75 -16.91
C ILE A 116 0.01 6.83 -16.04
N GLY A 117 0.51 7.37 -14.93
CA GLY A 117 1.15 6.60 -13.88
C GLY A 117 0.14 5.71 -13.18
N VAL A 118 0.54 4.50 -12.81
CA VAL A 118 -0.33 3.56 -12.08
C VAL A 118 0.43 3.07 -10.87
N ALA A 119 -0.24 2.94 -9.74
CA ALA A 119 0.29 2.33 -8.54
C ALA A 119 -0.73 1.39 -7.89
N ILE A 120 -0.22 0.37 -7.22
CA ILE A 120 -0.98 -0.47 -6.29
C ILE A 120 -0.73 0.04 -4.88
N GLY A 121 -1.74 0.02 -4.03
CA GLY A 121 -1.62 0.34 -2.62
C GLY A 121 -2.41 -0.65 -1.78
N GLN A 122 -1.90 -0.89 -0.57
CA GLN A 122 -2.59 -1.68 0.43
C GLN A 122 -2.78 -0.80 1.66
N THR A 123 -4.05 -0.57 1.99
CA THR A 123 -4.50 0.24 3.14
C THR A 123 -4.04 -0.34 4.48
N ILE A 124 -3.93 -1.68 4.57
CA ILE A 124 -3.46 -2.39 5.77
C ILE A 124 -2.03 -1.98 6.12
N THR A 125 -1.13 -2.10 5.15
CA THR A 125 0.30 -1.82 5.31
C THR A 125 0.63 -0.33 5.11
N CYS A 126 -0.30 0.45 4.56
CA CYS A 126 -0.09 1.81 4.07
C CYS A 126 1.09 1.89 3.08
N MET A 127 1.33 0.81 2.32
CA MET A 127 2.40 0.75 1.33
C MET A 127 1.80 0.87 -0.07
N SER A 128 2.51 1.57 -0.95
CA SER A 128 2.24 1.57 -2.38
C SER A 128 3.46 1.11 -3.17
N ARG A 129 3.20 0.60 -4.37
CA ARG A 129 4.24 0.26 -5.33
C ARG A 129 3.86 0.80 -6.71
N PRO A 130 4.81 1.40 -7.43
CA PRO A 130 4.58 1.81 -8.81
C PRO A 130 4.38 0.58 -9.70
N LEU A 131 3.42 0.69 -10.64
CA LEU A 131 3.21 -0.23 -11.74
C LEU A 131 3.58 0.41 -13.06
N SER A 132 3.61 -0.39 -14.13
CA SER A 132 3.84 0.09 -15.49
C SER A 132 2.82 1.15 -15.91
N CYS A 133 3.30 2.30 -16.41
CA CYS A 133 2.43 3.33 -16.98
C CYS A 133 1.50 2.79 -18.08
N ILE A 134 0.32 3.37 -18.14
CA ILE A 134 -0.63 3.18 -19.24
C ILE A 134 -0.41 4.32 -20.23
N LYS A 135 -0.35 3.99 -21.53
CA LYS A 135 -0.28 5.03 -22.57
C LYS A 135 -1.63 5.74 -22.64
N SER A 136 -1.58 7.06 -22.76
CA SER A 136 -2.72 7.92 -23.06
C SER A 136 -2.43 8.64 -24.37
N ILE A 137 -3.47 8.88 -25.19
CA ILE A 137 -3.37 9.60 -26.45
C ILE A 137 -4.26 10.83 -26.31
N TYR A 138 -3.64 12.02 -26.21
CA TYR A 138 -4.35 13.28 -26.00
C TYR A 138 -5.30 13.28 -24.78
N GLY A 139 -4.87 12.67 -23.67
CA GLY A 139 -5.67 12.58 -22.45
C GLY A 139 -6.62 11.37 -22.41
N THR A 140 -6.89 10.72 -23.55
CA THR A 140 -7.73 9.51 -23.58
C THR A 140 -6.92 8.27 -23.17
N PRO A 141 -7.24 7.62 -22.03
CA PRO A 141 -6.54 6.44 -21.56
C PRO A 141 -6.86 5.21 -22.41
N ASN A 142 -5.95 4.24 -22.43
CA ASN A 142 -6.27 2.92 -22.94
C ASN A 142 -7.17 2.15 -21.94
N TRP A 143 -8.49 2.29 -22.11
CA TRP A 143 -9.51 1.66 -21.27
C TRP A 143 -9.42 0.13 -21.22
N LYS A 144 -9.03 -0.51 -22.33
CA LYS A 144 -8.87 -1.97 -22.37
C LYS A 144 -7.81 -2.43 -21.37
N LYS A 145 -6.67 -1.74 -21.32
CA LYS A 145 -5.58 -2.06 -20.40
C LYS A 145 -5.95 -1.77 -18.93
N ILE A 146 -6.71 -0.70 -18.68
CA ILE A 146 -7.25 -0.42 -17.33
C ILE A 146 -8.19 -1.55 -16.89
N SER A 147 -9.10 -1.98 -17.77
CA SER A 147 -10.02 -3.07 -17.49
C SER A 147 -9.31 -4.40 -17.23
N GLU A 148 -8.25 -4.72 -17.98
CA GLU A 148 -7.41 -5.90 -17.74
C GLU A 148 -6.77 -5.84 -16.33
N ILE A 149 -6.25 -4.68 -15.93
CA ILE A 149 -5.67 -4.49 -14.60
C ILE A 149 -6.75 -4.66 -13.53
N PHE A 150 -7.92 -4.05 -13.70
CA PHE A 150 -8.99 -4.14 -12.71
C PHE A 150 -9.55 -5.55 -12.57
N LYS A 151 -9.61 -6.32 -13.67
CA LYS A 151 -10.03 -7.71 -13.63
C LYS A 151 -9.08 -8.63 -12.85
N ILE A 152 -7.78 -8.34 -12.87
CA ILE A 152 -6.77 -9.15 -12.16
C ILE A 152 -6.78 -8.83 -10.66
N TRP A 153 -6.99 -7.57 -10.31
CA TRP A 153 -6.65 -7.05 -8.98
C TRP A 153 -7.84 -6.54 -8.16
N ASP A 154 -9.01 -6.37 -8.78
CA ASP A 154 -10.29 -5.98 -8.17
C ASP A 154 -10.19 -4.86 -7.11
N PRO A 155 -9.89 -3.62 -7.54
CA PRO A 155 -9.61 -2.56 -6.59
C PRO A 155 -10.87 -2.02 -5.93
N SER A 156 -10.83 -1.83 -4.62
CA SER A 156 -12.01 -1.38 -3.87
C SER A 156 -12.16 0.15 -3.86
N ILE A 157 -11.06 0.89 -4.04
CA ILE A 157 -11.05 2.36 -4.15
C ILE A 157 -9.98 2.77 -5.17
N ILE A 158 -10.29 3.81 -5.94
CA ILE A 158 -9.37 4.44 -6.88
C ILE A 158 -9.02 5.85 -6.38
N ILE A 159 -7.73 6.16 -6.38
CA ILE A 159 -7.19 7.49 -6.07
C ILE A 159 -6.60 8.07 -7.35
N VAL A 160 -7.14 9.19 -7.80
CA VAL A 160 -6.61 9.95 -8.94
C VAL A 160 -5.93 11.19 -8.39
N GLY A 161 -4.71 11.47 -8.81
CA GLY A 161 -4.07 12.69 -8.38
C GLY A 161 -4.62 13.92 -9.13
N LEU A 162 -4.71 15.02 -8.40
CA LEU A 162 -5.17 16.31 -8.83
C LEU A 162 -3.97 17.25 -9.04
N PRO A 163 -3.53 17.47 -10.29
CA PRO A 163 -2.44 18.38 -10.58
C PRO A 163 -2.92 19.81 -10.34
N LEU A 164 -2.39 20.47 -9.31
CA LEU A 164 -2.65 21.86 -8.96
C LEU A 164 -1.36 22.68 -9.05
N ASN A 165 -1.50 23.98 -9.31
CA ASN A 165 -0.40 24.92 -9.15
C ASN A 165 0.03 25.05 -7.68
N MET A 166 1.22 25.58 -7.43
CA MET A 166 1.73 25.75 -6.06
C MET A 166 0.81 26.59 -5.16
N ASP A 167 0.12 27.57 -5.75
CA ASP A 167 -0.87 28.44 -5.10
C ASP A 167 -2.26 27.79 -4.93
N GLY A 168 -2.45 26.55 -5.41
CA GLY A 168 -3.72 25.84 -5.39
C GLY A 168 -4.65 26.14 -6.57
N SER A 169 -4.23 26.99 -7.52
CA SER A 169 -5.03 27.30 -8.71
C SER A 169 -5.09 26.12 -9.69
N VAL A 170 -6.17 26.12 -10.49
CA VAL A 170 -6.55 25.04 -11.42
C VAL A 170 -5.81 25.22 -12.75
N GLN A 171 -5.31 24.12 -13.33
CA GLN A 171 -4.72 24.07 -14.67
C GLN A 171 -5.68 23.40 -15.66
N LYS A 172 -5.39 23.53 -16.97
CA LYS A 172 -6.12 22.79 -18.01
C LYS A 172 -6.10 21.27 -17.77
N VAL A 173 -4.94 20.74 -17.38
CA VAL A 173 -4.75 19.31 -17.05
C VAL A 173 -5.58 18.88 -15.84
N THR A 174 -5.87 19.80 -14.90
CA THR A 174 -6.72 19.51 -13.74
C THR A 174 -8.16 19.20 -14.15
N VAL A 175 -8.66 19.87 -15.20
CA VAL A 175 -9.99 19.60 -15.76
C VAL A 175 -10.00 18.22 -16.41
N ASP A 176 -8.96 17.90 -17.19
CA ASP A 176 -8.82 16.60 -17.84
C ASP A 176 -8.71 15.45 -16.81
N ALA A 177 -7.97 15.65 -15.72
CA ALA A 177 -7.85 14.69 -14.63
C ALA A 177 -9.19 14.46 -13.90
N LYS A 178 -9.99 15.51 -13.71
CA LYS A 178 -11.36 15.41 -13.16
C LYS A 178 -12.27 14.60 -14.07
N ASN A 179 -12.24 14.87 -15.38
CA ASN A 179 -13.03 14.11 -16.35
C ASN A 179 -12.61 12.63 -16.35
N PHE A 180 -11.32 12.35 -16.32
CA PHE A 180 -10.79 10.99 -16.20
C PHE A 180 -11.28 10.27 -14.93
N ALA A 181 -11.32 10.97 -13.79
CA ALA A 181 -11.84 10.43 -12.53
C ALA A 181 -13.35 10.10 -12.61
N GLU A 182 -14.15 10.98 -13.22
CA GLU A 182 -15.58 10.72 -13.44
C GLU A 182 -15.80 9.56 -14.42
N GLU A 183 -15.02 9.48 -15.49
CA GLU A 183 -15.09 8.36 -16.45
C GLU A 183 -14.75 7.02 -15.77
N LEU A 184 -13.75 6.99 -14.89
CA LEU A 184 -13.42 5.79 -14.10
C LEU A 184 -14.59 5.37 -13.20
N LYS A 185 -15.20 6.34 -12.51
CA LYS A 185 -16.33 6.10 -11.62
C LYS A 185 -17.53 5.54 -12.38
N GLN A 186 -17.86 6.12 -13.55
CA GLN A 186 -18.97 5.68 -14.39
C GLN A 186 -18.73 4.30 -15.01
N LYS A 187 -17.52 4.02 -15.51
CA LYS A 187 -17.23 2.76 -16.21
C LYS A 187 -17.13 1.55 -15.30
N PHE A 188 -16.57 1.73 -14.10
CA PHE A 188 -16.24 0.61 -13.22
C PHE A 188 -17.11 0.54 -11.96
N ALA A 189 -17.91 1.57 -11.67
CA ALA A 189 -18.72 1.66 -10.46
C ALA A 189 -17.92 1.51 -9.15
N ILE A 190 -16.63 1.86 -9.18
CA ILE A 190 -15.72 1.85 -8.02
C ILE A 190 -15.63 3.28 -7.48
N PRO A 191 -15.61 3.47 -6.14
CA PRO A 191 -15.37 4.79 -5.54
C PRO A 191 -14.06 5.42 -6.04
N VAL A 192 -14.14 6.66 -6.52
CA VAL A 192 -12.97 7.43 -6.96
C VAL A 192 -12.82 8.66 -6.07
N ASN A 193 -11.65 8.82 -5.46
CA ASN A 193 -11.27 9.99 -4.68
C ASN A 193 -10.11 10.70 -5.37
N MET A 194 -10.02 12.02 -5.18
CA MET A 194 -8.92 12.80 -5.71
C MET A 194 -7.96 13.26 -4.62
N GLN A 195 -6.67 13.27 -4.91
CA GLN A 195 -5.61 13.65 -3.99
C GLN A 195 -4.71 14.74 -4.61
N ASP A 196 -4.43 15.80 -3.86
CA ASP A 196 -3.50 16.86 -4.27
C ASP A 196 -2.10 16.30 -4.59
N GLU A 197 -1.61 16.55 -5.80
CA GLU A 197 -0.31 16.09 -6.31
C GLU A 197 0.83 17.10 -6.12
N ARG A 198 0.61 18.24 -5.46
CA ARG A 198 1.68 19.24 -5.28
C ARG A 198 2.93 18.59 -4.66
N LEU A 199 4.10 18.98 -5.18
CA LEU A 199 5.43 18.50 -4.78
C LEU A 199 5.75 17.02 -5.08
N THR A 200 4.79 16.21 -5.56
CA THR A 200 5.01 14.78 -5.84
C THR A 200 6.06 14.53 -6.93
N THR A 201 6.13 15.38 -7.95
CA THR A 201 7.13 15.27 -9.03
C THR A 201 8.56 15.49 -8.53
N ILE A 202 8.74 16.40 -7.56
CA ILE A 202 10.07 16.68 -6.98
C ILE A 202 10.51 15.48 -6.15
N GLU A 203 9.61 14.96 -5.31
CA GLU A 203 9.86 13.79 -4.48
C GLU A 203 10.12 12.53 -5.34
N ALA A 204 9.32 12.29 -6.38
CA ALA A 204 9.52 11.19 -7.33
C ALA A 204 10.88 11.24 -8.01
N LYS A 205 11.33 12.44 -8.45
CA LYS A 205 12.65 12.64 -9.03
C LYS A 205 13.76 12.36 -8.03
N SER A 206 13.63 12.81 -6.79
CA SER A 206 14.60 12.56 -5.71
C SER A 206 14.78 11.06 -5.46
N ILE A 207 13.67 10.32 -5.32
CA ILE A 207 13.67 8.86 -5.07
C ILE A 207 14.30 8.11 -6.25
N ILE A 208 13.93 8.44 -7.49
CA ILE A 208 14.49 7.79 -8.68
C ILE A 208 15.98 8.10 -8.81
N TYR A 209 16.38 9.34 -8.52
CA TYR A 209 17.76 9.76 -8.57
C TYR A 209 18.62 9.00 -7.56
N SER A 210 18.17 8.87 -6.30
CA SER A 210 18.90 8.12 -5.28
C SER A 210 19.02 6.63 -5.61
N MET A 211 18.05 6.05 -6.31
CA MET A 211 18.07 4.63 -6.68
C MET A 211 18.84 4.32 -7.97
N ARG A 212 18.82 5.20 -8.98
CA ARG A 212 19.28 4.89 -10.36
C ARG A 212 20.16 5.95 -11.00
N GLY A 213 20.49 7.03 -10.28
CA GLY A 213 21.24 8.17 -10.79
C GLY A 213 20.56 8.84 -12.01
N TYR A 214 21.31 9.70 -12.70
CA TYR A 214 20.80 10.47 -13.85
C TYR A 214 20.23 9.62 -14.99
N ARG A 215 20.79 8.42 -15.25
CA ARG A 215 20.35 7.52 -16.33
C ARG A 215 18.95 6.91 -16.08
N GLY A 216 18.43 7.01 -14.85
CA GLY A 216 17.12 6.50 -14.44
C GLY A 216 15.94 7.47 -14.64
N LEU A 217 16.19 8.75 -14.96
CA LEU A 217 15.18 9.82 -15.04
C LEU A 217 14.31 9.75 -16.31
N LYS A 218 13.72 8.59 -16.60
CA LYS A 218 12.74 8.44 -17.69
C LYS A 218 11.38 8.94 -17.23
N LYS A 219 10.72 9.77 -18.05
CA LYS A 219 9.40 10.36 -17.76
C LYS A 219 8.34 9.33 -17.33
N LYS A 220 8.34 8.14 -17.94
CA LYS A 220 7.45 7.03 -17.55
C LYS A 220 7.70 6.54 -16.11
N LEU A 221 8.96 6.41 -15.71
CA LEU A 221 9.29 5.97 -14.35
C LEU A 221 8.87 7.02 -13.32
N ILE A 222 9.05 8.30 -13.65
CA ILE A 222 8.61 9.43 -12.82
C ILE A 222 7.11 9.34 -12.58
N ASN A 223 6.30 9.23 -13.65
CA ASN A 223 4.84 9.19 -13.51
C ASN A 223 4.36 7.98 -12.67
N SER A 224 4.91 6.79 -12.89
CA SER A 224 4.59 5.62 -12.05
C SER A 224 4.96 5.84 -10.58
N GLN A 225 6.10 6.47 -10.30
CA GLN A 225 6.52 6.78 -8.95
C GLN A 225 5.65 7.86 -8.31
N SER A 226 5.25 8.89 -9.06
CA SER A 226 4.30 9.91 -8.62
C SER A 226 2.98 9.26 -8.19
N ALA A 227 2.43 8.35 -9.00
CA ALA A 227 1.20 7.61 -8.65
C ALA A 227 1.33 6.87 -7.29
N ALA A 228 2.51 6.33 -6.98
CA ALA A 228 2.77 5.66 -5.70
C ALA A 228 2.82 6.66 -4.53
N ILE A 229 3.46 7.82 -4.72
CA ILE A 229 3.53 8.89 -3.71
C ILE A 229 2.14 9.45 -3.42
N ILE A 230 1.33 9.70 -4.46
CA ILE A 230 -0.06 10.16 -4.34
C ILE A 230 -0.86 9.20 -3.48
N LEU A 231 -0.75 7.91 -3.79
CA LEU A 231 -1.46 6.86 -3.07
C LEU A 231 -1.03 6.77 -1.60
N ASN A 232 0.27 6.85 -1.33
CA ASN A 232 0.81 6.90 0.04
C ASN A 232 0.31 8.13 0.81
N SER A 233 0.35 9.30 0.18
CA SER A 233 -0.10 10.55 0.78
C SER A 233 -1.58 10.48 1.16
N TRP A 234 -2.42 9.91 0.29
CA TRP A 234 -3.83 9.69 0.59
C TRP A 234 -4.02 8.69 1.73
N MET A 235 -3.33 7.55 1.70
CA MET A 235 -3.41 6.55 2.78
C MET A 235 -2.97 7.10 4.14
N GLN A 236 -1.96 7.96 4.19
CA GLN A 236 -1.50 8.57 5.44
C GLN A 236 -2.50 9.58 6.00
N LYS A 237 -3.17 10.36 5.14
CA LYS A 237 -4.20 11.32 5.57
C LYS A 237 -5.48 10.64 6.08
N ASN A 238 -5.82 9.48 5.54
CA ASN A 238 -7.03 8.72 5.90
C ASN A 238 -6.74 7.57 6.89
N LYS A 239 -5.69 7.72 7.72
CA LYS A 239 -5.21 6.70 8.66
C LYS A 239 -5.77 6.88 10.06
#